data_AF-A0A0E0NVG6-F1
#
_entry.id   AF-A0A0E0NVG6-F1
#
_cell.length_a   1.000
_cell.length_b   1.000
_cell.length_c   1.000
_cell.angle_alpha   90.00
_cell.angle_beta   90.00
_cell.angle_gamma   90.00
#
_symmetry.space_group_name_H-M   'P 1'
#
loop_
_entity.id
_entity.type
_entity.pdbx_description
1 polymer ?
#
loop_
_entity_poly.entity_id
_entity_poly.type
_entity_poly.pdbx_seq_one_letter_code
_entity_poly.pdbx_strand_id
1 'polypeptide(L)'
;MRAAVGLGLPFLPPFLRGKTAEDFWHGANFAVGGATALSRDFFKEKGFDVTNIPPYSLDVQMEWFKGLLDSLATTDKERMEIMSKSLFLMEEIGGNDYGYLFTQNRSFTKEIKPLVPKVTAKIENAIKVLINLGAKTIVVPGVFPVGCLPHYLAMFQSKSAPEDYDAFGCIMWLNDFSEYRNCALKRMLQQIPRNPTVTILYGDYSNNILEIIRHLVIHGFKRETMLVPCFMNGNLCPDPSIYISWDELHLTEAAYKFVAHHFLHDPFVESSSISLSSPTMIPVLFLLCAHSATAAANSGGGGHLATGAGGDDGFSCFTRMFSFGDSITDTGNSATISPNASFNRLPYGETFFGRPTGRYSDGRLIVDFLAELGLPFLTPFLRGRETVAAEDFRHGANFAVGGATALRREFFEEMGLDLTNIPPYSLDVQVEWFKSVLHSLASADKERKKIMSKSIFIMGEIGGNDYNQPFFQNQSFINEIKPLVPKVISKIENAIKVLIDLGAKTIIVPGNFPIGCVPGYLGIFPNKLSPKDYDVFGCIKWLNDFSKYHNHALKRMMHRIPHDPTITILYVDYYNTALEITRHPAIHDPVGGEAVVRR
;
A
#
# COMPACT_ATOMS: atom_id res chain seq x y z
N MET A 1 14.54 -16.15 -17.62
CA MET A 1 15.06 -15.93 -19.00
C MET A 1 14.06 -15.28 -20.01
N ARG A 2 13.33 -14.18 -19.73
CA ARG A 2 12.43 -13.53 -20.74
C ARG A 2 12.18 -12.01 -20.67
N ALA A 3 12.87 -11.22 -19.85
CA ALA A 3 12.55 -9.78 -19.75
C ALA A 3 12.92 -8.97 -21.03
N ALA A 4 14.18 -9.04 -21.48
CA ALA A 4 14.61 -8.37 -22.72
C ALA A 4 13.98 -8.98 -23.99
N VAL A 5 13.83 -10.31 -24.03
CA VAL A 5 13.16 -11.04 -25.12
C VAL A 5 11.67 -10.69 -25.20
N GLY A 6 11.00 -10.40 -24.08
CA GLY A 6 9.61 -9.98 -24.04
C GLY A 6 9.36 -8.60 -24.68
N LEU A 7 10.38 -7.73 -24.71
CA LEU A 7 10.36 -6.44 -25.39
C LEU A 7 10.96 -6.47 -26.81
N GLY A 8 11.45 -7.63 -27.26
CA GLY A 8 12.11 -7.79 -28.56
C GLY A 8 13.50 -7.13 -28.66
N LEU A 9 14.14 -6.82 -27.53
CA LEU A 9 15.47 -6.21 -27.48
C LEU A 9 16.57 -7.27 -27.26
N PRO A 10 17.77 -7.10 -27.84
CA PRO A 10 18.90 -7.99 -27.56
C PRO A 10 19.41 -7.80 -26.12
N PHE A 11 20.27 -8.73 -25.67
CA PHE A 11 20.96 -8.56 -24.39
C PHE A 11 21.85 -7.32 -24.44
N LEU A 12 21.74 -6.47 -23.41
CA LEU A 12 22.53 -5.25 -23.31
C LEU A 12 24.00 -5.59 -22.98
N PRO A 13 24.97 -5.17 -23.81
CA PRO A 13 26.38 -5.36 -23.51
C PRO A 13 26.81 -4.47 -22.32
N PRO A 14 27.68 -4.97 -21.41
CA PRO A 14 28.29 -4.12 -20.39
C PRO A 14 29.14 -3.02 -21.02
N PHE A 15 28.99 -1.77 -20.55
CA PHE A 15 29.64 -0.60 -21.12
C PHE A 15 31.18 -0.75 -21.21
N LEU A 16 31.81 -1.26 -20.15
CA LEU A 16 33.27 -1.43 -20.11
C LEU A 16 33.81 -2.54 -21.03
N ARG A 17 32.94 -3.34 -21.65
CA ARG A 17 33.33 -4.41 -22.58
C ARG A 17 33.35 -3.97 -24.04
N GLY A 18 32.50 -3.01 -24.41
CA GLY A 18 32.44 -2.54 -25.80
C GLY A 18 33.69 -1.75 -26.18
N LYS A 19 33.99 -1.74 -27.47
CA LYS A 19 35.17 -1.13 -28.07
C LYS A 19 34.81 0.03 -28.98
N THR A 20 33.63 0.00 -29.59
CA THR A 20 33.16 1.05 -30.49
C THR A 20 31.71 1.44 -30.20
N ALA A 21 31.23 2.54 -30.78
CA ALA A 21 29.86 3.00 -30.59
C ALA A 21 28.85 1.99 -31.17
N GLU A 22 29.21 1.30 -32.25
CA GLU A 22 28.38 0.29 -32.92
C GLU A 22 28.04 -0.89 -32.01
N ASP A 23 28.92 -1.24 -31.06
CA ASP A 23 28.67 -2.29 -30.07
C ASP A 23 27.43 -1.99 -29.22
N PHE A 24 27.06 -0.72 -29.10
CA PHE A 24 25.98 -0.23 -28.24
C PHE A 24 24.77 0.29 -29.00
N TRP A 25 24.66 0.00 -30.30
CA TRP A 25 23.56 0.49 -31.13
C TRP A 25 22.17 0.07 -30.62
N HIS A 26 22.08 -1.09 -29.96
CA HIS A 26 20.86 -1.59 -29.34
C HIS A 26 20.77 -1.34 -27.83
N GLY A 27 21.64 -0.50 -27.29
CA GLY A 27 21.72 -0.13 -25.87
C GLY A 27 23.00 -0.60 -25.18
N ALA A 28 23.19 -0.14 -23.95
CA ALA A 28 24.34 -0.46 -23.10
C ALA A 28 23.90 -0.65 -21.64
N ASN A 29 24.61 -1.49 -20.90
CA ASN A 29 24.45 -1.59 -19.45
C ASN A 29 25.61 -0.88 -18.74
N PHE A 30 25.29 0.23 -18.05
CA PHE A 30 26.25 1.05 -17.31
C PHE A 30 26.41 0.64 -15.84
N ALA A 31 25.59 -0.30 -15.35
CA ALA A 31 25.61 -0.72 -13.96
C ALA A 31 26.93 -1.40 -13.59
N VAL A 32 27.42 -1.10 -12.39
CA VAL A 32 28.63 -1.69 -11.81
C VAL A 32 28.31 -2.22 -10.42
N GLY A 33 28.75 -3.45 -10.12
CA GLY A 33 28.58 -4.05 -8.79
C GLY A 33 29.24 -3.19 -7.71
N GLY A 34 28.51 -2.93 -6.62
CA GLY A 34 28.94 -2.07 -5.51
C GLY A 34 28.81 -0.55 -5.77
N ALA A 35 28.31 -0.13 -6.95
CA ALA A 35 28.11 1.29 -7.25
C ALA A 35 27.15 1.97 -6.25
N THR A 36 27.46 3.22 -5.94
CA THR A 36 26.67 4.10 -5.06
C THR A 36 26.00 5.23 -5.85
N ALA A 37 24.90 5.78 -5.34
CA ALA A 37 24.33 7.01 -5.89
C ALA A 37 25.22 8.22 -5.59
N LEU A 38 25.77 8.29 -4.37
CA LEU A 38 26.70 9.33 -3.93
C LEU A 38 28.13 9.01 -4.36
N SER A 39 29.00 10.01 -4.50
CA SER A 39 30.39 9.79 -4.90
C SER A 39 31.20 9.16 -3.76
N ARG A 40 32.26 8.42 -4.11
CA ARG A 40 33.24 7.92 -3.13
C ARG A 40 33.86 9.06 -2.31
N ASP A 41 34.10 10.21 -2.93
CA ASP A 41 34.62 11.40 -2.25
C ASP A 41 33.64 11.96 -1.20
N PHE A 42 32.33 11.91 -1.46
CA PHE A 42 31.33 12.29 -0.46
C PHE A 42 31.46 11.45 0.82
N PHE A 43 31.66 10.13 0.70
CA PHE A 43 31.84 9.26 1.86
C PHE A 43 33.15 9.57 2.60
N LYS A 44 34.22 9.83 1.86
CA LYS A 44 35.53 10.21 2.41
C LYS A 44 35.44 11.53 3.20
N GLU A 45 34.78 12.55 2.66
CA GLU A 45 34.56 13.84 3.31
C GLU A 45 33.72 13.72 4.60
N LYS A 46 32.85 12.71 4.68
CA LYS A 46 32.07 12.40 5.89
C LYS A 46 32.83 11.54 6.91
N GLY A 47 34.07 11.15 6.62
CA GLY A 47 34.89 10.34 7.50
C GLY A 47 34.44 8.87 7.58
N PHE A 48 33.81 8.37 6.51
CA PHE A 48 33.50 6.94 6.36
C PHE A 48 34.67 6.19 5.73
N ASP A 49 34.77 4.89 6.00
CA ASP A 49 35.74 4.03 5.32
C ASP A 49 35.31 3.82 3.86
N VAL A 50 36.21 4.13 2.93
CA VAL A 50 35.99 4.05 1.48
C VAL A 50 36.84 2.98 0.80
N THR A 51 37.44 2.08 1.59
CA THR A 51 38.29 0.98 1.08
C THR A 51 37.51 0.06 0.16
N ASN A 52 36.28 -0.29 0.55
CA ASN A 52 35.42 -1.22 -0.20
C ASN A 52 34.39 -0.52 -1.11
N ILE A 53 34.42 0.81 -1.18
CA ILE A 53 33.51 1.59 -2.03
C ILE A 53 34.18 1.82 -3.39
N PRO A 54 33.67 1.25 -4.48
CA PRO A 54 34.25 1.44 -5.81
C PRO A 54 34.05 2.88 -6.30
N PRO A 55 34.93 3.40 -7.16
CA PRO A 55 34.86 4.77 -7.68
C PRO A 55 33.83 4.92 -8.82
N TYR A 56 32.76 4.13 -8.87
CA TYR A 56 31.79 4.07 -9.97
C TYR A 56 30.40 4.51 -9.52
N SER A 57 30.28 5.76 -9.07
CA SER A 57 29.00 6.31 -8.62
C SER A 57 28.02 6.52 -9.79
N LEU A 58 26.76 6.83 -9.46
CA LEU A 58 25.75 7.20 -10.46
C LEU A 58 26.22 8.37 -11.35
N ASP A 59 26.94 9.35 -10.79
CA ASP A 59 27.51 10.45 -11.60
C ASP A 59 28.48 9.92 -12.67
N VAL A 60 29.34 8.95 -12.34
CA VAL A 60 30.28 8.32 -13.29
C VAL A 60 29.54 7.53 -14.37
N GLN A 61 28.50 6.78 -14.00
CA GLN A 61 27.67 6.06 -14.97
C GLN A 61 26.94 7.03 -15.92
N MET A 62 26.49 8.17 -15.41
CA MET A 62 25.86 9.22 -16.22
C MET A 62 26.86 9.93 -17.15
N GLU A 63 28.12 10.08 -16.75
CA GLU A 63 29.20 10.59 -17.61
C GLU A 63 29.52 9.62 -18.75
N TRP A 64 29.64 8.32 -18.45
CA TRP A 64 29.80 7.27 -19.46
C TRP A 64 28.66 7.27 -20.47
N PHE A 65 27.42 7.38 -19.97
CA PHE A 65 26.25 7.47 -20.81
C PHE A 65 26.29 8.67 -21.76
N LYS A 66 26.64 9.86 -21.26
CA LYS A 66 26.77 11.07 -22.10
C LYS A 66 27.84 10.90 -23.18
N GLY A 67 29.03 10.39 -22.80
CA GLY A 67 30.11 10.14 -23.76
C GLY A 67 29.72 9.12 -24.84
N LEU A 68 28.93 8.09 -24.47
CA LEU A 68 28.39 7.16 -25.45
C LEU A 68 27.38 7.83 -26.38
N LEU A 69 26.45 8.62 -25.83
CA LEU A 69 25.45 9.34 -26.61
C LEU A 69 26.10 10.28 -27.65
N ASP A 70 27.17 10.98 -27.26
CA ASP A 70 27.95 11.83 -28.16
C ASP A 70 28.69 11.03 -29.25
N SER A 71 29.03 9.77 -28.97
CA SER A 71 29.65 8.87 -29.95
C SER A 71 28.63 8.25 -30.92
N LEU A 72 27.39 8.06 -30.47
CA LEU A 72 26.29 7.50 -31.26
C LEU A 72 25.57 8.52 -32.14
N ALA A 73 25.62 9.80 -31.77
CA ALA A 73 24.88 10.86 -32.45
C ALA A 73 25.74 12.11 -32.65
N THR A 74 25.84 12.54 -33.91
CA THR A 74 26.60 13.74 -34.31
C THR A 74 25.74 15.00 -34.32
N THR A 75 24.41 14.85 -34.34
CA THR A 75 23.45 15.96 -34.36
C THR A 75 22.45 15.91 -33.21
N ASP A 76 21.87 17.06 -32.84
CA ASP A 76 20.80 17.12 -31.83
C ASP A 76 19.57 16.31 -32.23
N LYS A 77 19.27 16.24 -33.52
CA LYS A 77 18.15 15.46 -34.05
C LYS A 77 18.36 13.97 -33.80
N GLU A 78 19.55 13.45 -34.08
CA GLU A 78 19.92 12.06 -33.81
C GLU A 78 19.89 11.76 -32.31
N ARG A 79 20.44 12.65 -31.48
CA ARG A 79 20.37 12.51 -30.01
C ARG A 79 18.93 12.39 -29.54
N MET A 80 18.06 13.32 -29.94
CA MET A 80 16.65 13.30 -29.56
C MET A 80 15.93 12.03 -30.06
N GLU A 81 16.26 11.53 -31.24
CA GLU A 81 15.67 10.30 -31.78
C GLU A 81 16.08 9.07 -30.95
N ILE A 82 17.37 8.91 -30.65
CA ILE A 82 17.88 7.83 -29.80
C ILE A 82 17.21 7.89 -28.42
N MET A 83 17.25 9.07 -27.79
CA MET A 83 16.73 9.27 -26.44
C MET A 83 15.22 9.02 -26.34
N SER A 84 14.45 9.49 -27.32
CA SER A 84 12.99 9.34 -27.30
C SER A 84 12.48 7.94 -27.61
N LYS A 85 13.30 7.09 -28.24
CA LYS A 85 13.00 5.69 -28.56
C LYS A 85 13.62 4.68 -27.58
N SER A 86 14.44 5.16 -26.64
CA SER A 86 15.12 4.32 -25.65
C SER A 86 14.30 4.16 -24.37
N LEU A 87 14.41 2.97 -23.76
CA LEU A 87 13.95 2.68 -22.40
C LEU A 87 15.14 2.86 -21.44
N PHE A 88 14.98 3.71 -20.43
CA PHE A 88 15.99 3.91 -19.40
C PHE A 88 15.58 3.16 -18.13
N LEU A 89 16.39 2.19 -17.70
CA LEU A 89 16.18 1.45 -16.46
C LEU A 89 17.32 1.80 -15.49
N MET A 90 17.00 2.46 -14.38
CA MET A 90 18.00 2.92 -13.41
C MET A 90 18.41 1.84 -12.39
N GLU A 91 17.70 0.71 -12.36
CA GLU A 91 17.87 -0.38 -11.39
C GLU A 91 17.88 0.09 -9.91
N GLU A 92 18.21 -0.80 -8.97
CA GLU A 92 18.32 -0.49 -7.55
C GLU A 92 19.62 0.29 -7.25
N ILE A 93 19.68 1.56 -7.64
CA ILE A 93 20.81 2.44 -7.31
C ILE A 93 20.55 3.15 -5.97
N GLY A 94 21.53 3.13 -5.07
CA GLY A 94 21.43 3.73 -3.73
C GLY A 94 21.50 2.72 -2.58
N GLY A 95 21.31 1.42 -2.82
CA GLY A 95 21.32 0.40 -1.77
C GLY A 95 22.69 0.28 -1.11
N ASN A 96 23.74 0.30 -1.93
CA ASN A 96 25.13 0.27 -1.47
C ASN A 96 25.49 1.48 -0.61
N ASP A 97 24.88 2.65 -0.83
CA ASP A 97 25.11 3.86 -0.02
C ASP A 97 24.77 3.63 1.47
N TYR A 98 23.81 2.74 1.75
CA TYR A 98 23.46 2.33 3.11
C TYR A 98 24.21 1.04 3.52
N GLY A 99 24.31 0.07 2.61
CA GLY A 99 24.95 -1.22 2.84
C GLY A 99 26.37 -1.09 3.38
N TYR A 100 27.20 -0.23 2.78
CA TYR A 100 28.55 0.02 3.27
C TYR A 100 28.57 0.56 4.70
N LEU A 101 27.65 1.45 5.07
CA LEU A 101 27.60 1.99 6.43
C LEU A 101 27.08 0.96 7.44
N PHE A 102 26.18 0.07 7.05
CA PHE A 102 25.77 -1.06 7.87
C PHE A 102 26.97 -1.99 8.19
N THR A 103 27.79 -2.33 7.20
CA THR A 103 29.00 -3.15 7.42
C THR A 103 30.03 -2.47 8.33
N GLN A 104 30.05 -1.13 8.35
CA GLN A 104 30.92 -0.33 9.22
C GLN A 104 30.32 -0.09 10.62
N ASN A 105 29.16 -0.68 10.94
CA ASN A 105 28.44 -0.50 12.20
C ASN A 105 28.19 0.98 12.55
N ARG A 106 27.92 1.82 11.53
CA ARG A 106 27.59 3.25 11.72
C ARG A 106 26.22 3.42 12.34
N SER A 107 25.99 4.58 12.95
CA SER A 107 24.72 4.87 13.62
C SER A 107 23.56 4.95 12.63
N PHE A 108 22.58 4.06 12.76
CA PHE A 108 21.41 4.06 11.89
C PHE A 108 20.67 5.41 11.90
N THR A 109 20.38 5.95 13.08
CA THR A 109 19.58 7.18 13.22
C THR A 109 20.35 8.45 12.91
N LYS A 110 21.66 8.51 13.22
CA LYS A 110 22.47 9.72 13.04
C LYS A 110 23.20 9.79 11.71
N GLU A 111 23.46 8.66 11.07
CA GLU A 111 24.36 8.60 9.92
C GLU A 111 23.73 7.93 8.70
N ILE A 112 23.06 6.77 8.85
CA ILE A 112 22.51 6.01 7.72
C ILE A 112 21.19 6.61 7.22
N LYS A 113 20.18 6.70 8.09
CA LYS A 113 18.85 7.23 7.75
C LYS A 113 18.91 8.66 7.16
N PRO A 114 19.78 9.57 7.64
CA PRO A 114 19.95 10.90 7.03
C PRO A 114 20.57 10.92 5.62
N LEU A 115 21.09 9.81 5.10
CA LEU A 115 21.52 9.74 3.70
C LEU A 115 20.36 9.60 2.72
N VAL A 116 19.19 9.14 3.16
CA VAL A 116 18.04 8.89 2.27
C VAL A 116 17.71 10.10 1.38
N PRO A 117 17.50 11.32 1.91
CA PRO A 117 17.23 12.49 1.07
C PRO A 117 18.34 12.82 0.07
N LYS A 118 19.61 12.55 0.41
CA LYS A 118 20.77 12.84 -0.44
C LYS A 118 20.87 11.87 -1.61
N VAL A 119 20.67 10.59 -1.33
CA VAL A 119 20.59 9.53 -2.35
C VAL A 119 19.42 9.80 -3.29
N THR A 120 18.23 10.07 -2.74
CA THR A 120 17.04 10.40 -3.52
C THR A 120 17.26 11.63 -4.42
N ALA A 121 17.90 12.69 -3.92
CA ALA A 121 18.22 13.87 -4.72
C ALA A 121 19.22 13.57 -5.86
N LYS A 122 20.16 12.65 -5.65
CA LYS A 122 21.08 12.21 -6.71
C LYS A 122 20.36 11.47 -7.83
N ILE A 123 19.43 10.58 -7.46
CA ILE A 123 18.58 9.87 -8.43
C ILE A 123 17.71 10.87 -9.19
N GLU A 124 17.08 11.83 -8.50
CA GLU A 124 16.28 12.89 -9.12
C GLU A 124 17.05 13.67 -10.17
N ASN A 125 18.29 14.06 -9.84
CA ASN A 125 19.14 14.81 -10.76
C ASN A 125 19.47 14.00 -12.03
N ALA A 126 19.76 12.71 -11.89
CA ALA A 126 19.99 11.83 -13.04
C ALA A 126 18.73 11.72 -13.92
N ILE A 127 17.54 11.56 -13.32
CA ILE A 127 16.27 11.53 -14.06
C ILE A 127 16.06 12.86 -14.83
N LYS A 128 16.26 14.01 -14.17
CA LYS A 128 16.15 15.32 -14.82
C LYS A 128 17.12 15.47 -16.00
N VAL A 129 18.34 14.97 -15.88
CA VAL A 129 19.31 14.94 -16.98
C VAL A 129 18.81 14.10 -18.14
N LEU A 130 18.29 12.89 -17.89
CA LEU A 130 17.73 12.02 -18.94
C LEU A 130 16.55 12.69 -19.66
N ILE A 131 15.63 13.32 -18.92
CA ILE A 131 14.49 14.07 -19.48
C ILE A 131 14.97 15.22 -20.36
N ASN A 132 15.94 16.01 -19.89
CA ASN A 132 16.50 17.13 -20.64
C ASN A 132 17.21 16.69 -21.93
N LEU A 133 17.78 15.48 -21.94
CA LEU A 133 18.37 14.88 -23.13
C LEU A 133 17.32 14.27 -24.09
N GLY A 134 16.05 14.17 -23.68
CA GLY A 134 14.94 13.72 -24.53
C GLY A 134 14.40 12.33 -24.21
N ALA A 135 14.76 11.74 -23.07
CA ALA A 135 14.20 10.46 -22.63
C ALA A 135 12.68 10.56 -22.46
N LYS A 136 11.95 9.57 -23.01
CA LYS A 136 10.49 9.49 -22.88
C LYS A 136 10.00 8.39 -21.94
N THR A 137 10.80 7.35 -21.69
CA THR A 137 10.39 6.24 -20.83
C THR A 137 11.52 5.91 -19.86
N ILE A 138 11.26 6.13 -18.57
CA ILE A 138 12.24 5.94 -17.50
C ILE A 138 11.61 5.03 -16.43
N VAL A 139 12.33 4.01 -16.01
CA VAL A 139 11.95 3.07 -14.96
C VAL A 139 12.90 3.24 -13.79
N VAL A 140 12.32 3.45 -12.61
CA VAL A 140 13.04 3.69 -11.36
C VAL A 140 12.48 2.75 -10.29
N PRO A 141 13.09 1.59 -10.07
CA PRO A 141 12.62 0.66 -9.06
C PRO A 141 13.03 1.09 -7.65
N GLY A 142 12.25 0.63 -6.66
CA GLY A 142 12.61 0.69 -5.26
C GLY A 142 13.65 -0.36 -4.85
N VAL A 143 13.98 -0.41 -3.56
CA VAL A 143 14.71 -1.51 -2.96
C VAL A 143 13.85 -2.71 -2.68
N PHE A 144 14.52 -3.86 -2.64
CA PHE A 144 14.05 -5.08 -1.99
C PHE A 144 13.80 -4.88 -0.48
N PRO A 145 13.00 -5.74 0.17
CA PRO A 145 12.84 -5.75 1.61
C PRO A 145 14.13 -6.29 2.25
N VAL A 146 15.06 -5.41 2.62
CA VAL A 146 16.43 -5.82 3.00
C VAL A 146 16.47 -6.64 4.28
N GLY A 147 15.45 -6.51 5.14
CA GLY A 147 15.28 -7.34 6.33
C GLY A 147 14.96 -8.80 6.02
N CYS A 148 14.60 -9.13 4.77
CA CYS A 148 14.43 -10.50 4.29
C CYS A 148 15.64 -11.05 3.54
N LEU A 149 16.70 -10.25 3.31
CA LEU A 149 17.88 -10.72 2.59
C LEU A 149 18.83 -11.47 3.57
N PRO A 150 19.38 -12.64 3.18
CA PRO A 150 20.22 -13.44 4.08
C PRO A 150 21.42 -12.69 4.65
N HIS A 151 22.00 -11.75 3.89
CA HIS A 151 23.14 -10.94 4.34
C HIS A 151 22.81 -10.14 5.60
N TYR A 152 21.68 -9.43 5.58
CA TYR A 152 21.26 -8.60 6.70
C TYR A 152 20.72 -9.43 7.86
N LEU A 153 20.05 -10.55 7.56
CA LEU A 153 19.65 -11.53 8.56
C LEU A 153 20.87 -12.03 9.34
N ALA A 154 21.93 -12.44 8.66
CA ALA A 154 23.17 -12.87 9.30
C ALA A 154 23.87 -11.73 10.06
N MET A 155 23.95 -10.54 9.47
CA MET A 155 24.61 -9.38 10.08
C MET A 155 23.95 -8.91 11.38
N PHE A 156 22.63 -8.99 11.46
CA PHE A 156 21.84 -8.47 12.59
C PHE A 156 21.29 -9.54 13.51
N GLN A 157 21.51 -10.84 13.22
CA GLN A 157 21.02 -11.95 14.04
C GLN A 157 21.33 -11.81 15.54
N SER A 158 22.57 -11.44 15.89
CA SER A 158 22.97 -11.29 17.30
C SER A 158 22.54 -9.97 17.94
N LYS A 159 21.98 -9.05 17.14
CA LYS A 159 21.53 -7.72 17.56
C LYS A 159 20.01 -7.60 17.61
N SER A 160 19.29 -8.64 17.20
CA SER A 160 17.84 -8.66 17.12
C SER A 160 17.25 -9.64 18.13
N ALA A 161 16.18 -9.21 18.79
CA ALA A 161 15.38 -10.05 19.65
C ALA A 161 14.31 -10.79 18.81
N PRO A 162 13.73 -11.91 19.29
CA PRO A 162 12.69 -12.64 18.56
C PRO A 162 11.51 -11.77 18.10
N GLU A 163 11.17 -10.73 18.86
CA GLU A 163 10.13 -9.75 18.55
C GLU A 163 10.47 -8.78 17.40
N ASP A 164 11.74 -8.68 16.99
CA ASP A 164 12.16 -7.87 15.86
C ASP A 164 11.88 -8.55 14.50
N TYR A 165 11.46 -9.81 14.52
CA TYR A 165 11.17 -10.61 13.34
C TYR A 165 9.67 -10.69 13.08
N ASP A 166 9.29 -10.62 11.80
CA ASP A 166 7.92 -10.90 11.39
C ASP A 166 7.61 -12.41 11.38
N ALA A 167 6.38 -12.77 11.02
CA ALA A 167 5.93 -14.17 10.96
C ALA A 167 6.70 -15.02 9.92
N PHE A 168 7.43 -14.39 9.01
CA PHE A 168 8.24 -15.04 7.99
C PHE A 168 9.73 -15.10 8.39
N GLY A 169 10.14 -14.47 9.48
CA GLY A 169 11.53 -14.43 9.92
C GLY A 169 12.35 -13.32 9.26
N CYS A 170 11.70 -12.31 8.66
CA CYS A 170 12.38 -11.10 8.21
C CYS A 170 12.52 -10.09 9.35
N ILE A 171 13.60 -9.31 9.37
CA ILE A 171 13.82 -8.25 10.37
C ILE A 171 12.94 -7.04 10.03
N MET A 172 11.98 -6.73 10.91
CA MET A 172 10.95 -5.72 10.68
C MET A 172 11.53 -4.31 10.50
N TRP A 173 12.41 -3.84 11.39
CA TRP A 173 12.93 -2.47 11.31
C TRP A 173 13.78 -2.21 10.05
N LEU A 174 14.40 -3.26 9.48
CA LEU A 174 15.13 -3.18 8.22
C LEU A 174 14.16 -3.10 7.04
N ASN A 175 13.06 -3.87 7.07
CA ASN A 175 11.99 -3.76 6.09
C ASN A 175 11.28 -2.39 6.19
N ASP A 176 11.07 -1.86 7.38
CA ASP A 176 10.57 -0.50 7.60
C ASP A 176 11.52 0.55 7.01
N PHE A 177 12.83 0.32 7.06
CA PHE A 177 13.81 1.19 6.42
C PHE A 177 13.77 1.09 4.90
N SER A 178 13.64 -0.11 4.33
CA SER A 178 13.40 -0.30 2.89
C SER A 178 12.15 0.48 2.45
N GLU A 179 11.07 0.37 3.21
CA GLU A 179 9.81 1.06 2.90
C GLU A 179 9.96 2.58 3.04
N TYR A 180 10.64 3.06 4.08
CA TYR A 180 10.95 4.48 4.26
C TYR A 180 11.71 5.06 3.04
N ARG A 181 12.72 4.34 2.53
CA ARG A 181 13.47 4.74 1.33
C ARG A 181 12.57 4.71 0.09
N ASN A 182 11.81 3.65 -0.10
CA ASN A 182 10.90 3.50 -1.24
C ASN A 182 9.84 4.60 -1.27
N CYS A 183 9.27 4.95 -0.11
CA CYS A 183 8.37 6.09 0.06
C CYS A 183 9.04 7.41 -0.35
N ALA A 184 10.29 7.66 0.07
CA ALA A 184 11.02 8.86 -0.32
C ALA A 184 11.25 8.93 -1.84
N LEU A 185 11.59 7.81 -2.46
CA LEU A 185 11.76 7.68 -3.91
C LEU A 185 10.44 7.96 -4.65
N LYS A 186 9.36 7.27 -4.31
CA LYS A 186 8.01 7.47 -4.88
C LYS A 186 7.59 8.94 -4.81
N ARG A 187 7.79 9.57 -3.65
CA ARG A 187 7.47 11.00 -3.44
C ARG A 187 8.28 11.92 -4.37
N MET A 188 9.58 11.67 -4.50
CA MET A 188 10.41 12.46 -5.40
C MET A 188 9.94 12.33 -6.86
N LEU A 189 9.64 11.11 -7.32
CA LEU A 189 9.15 10.89 -8.69
C LEU A 189 7.86 11.67 -8.97
N GLN A 190 6.97 11.81 -7.98
CA GLN A 190 5.75 12.62 -8.08
C GLN A 190 6.01 14.13 -8.13
N GLN A 191 7.12 14.60 -7.57
CA GLN A 191 7.51 16.02 -7.56
C GLN A 191 8.19 16.46 -8.87
N ILE A 192 8.61 15.51 -9.70
CA ILE A 192 9.12 15.83 -11.04
C ILE A 192 7.97 16.44 -11.86
N PRO A 193 8.16 17.65 -12.44
CA PRO A 193 7.12 18.32 -13.20
C PRO A 193 6.55 17.41 -14.30
N ARG A 194 5.22 17.34 -14.39
CA ARG A 194 4.54 16.52 -15.39
C ARG A 194 4.88 17.00 -16.80
N ASN A 195 5.31 16.07 -17.63
CA ASN A 195 5.46 16.25 -19.07
C ASN A 195 4.61 15.17 -19.77
N PRO A 196 3.60 15.55 -20.58
CA PRO A 196 2.69 14.58 -21.21
C PRO A 196 3.37 13.62 -22.19
N THR A 197 4.62 13.91 -22.57
CA THR A 197 5.42 13.06 -23.47
C THR A 197 6.43 12.18 -22.75
N VAL A 198 6.54 12.29 -21.42
CA VAL A 198 7.47 11.52 -20.58
C VAL A 198 6.68 10.66 -19.61
N THR A 199 6.96 9.37 -19.64
CA THR A 199 6.44 8.38 -18.70
C THR A 199 7.57 7.95 -17.77
N ILE A 200 7.36 8.16 -16.47
CA ILE A 200 8.23 7.65 -15.42
C ILE A 200 7.46 6.55 -14.69
N LEU A 201 8.07 5.38 -14.60
CA LEU A 201 7.48 4.17 -14.02
C LEU A 201 8.23 3.82 -12.74
N TYR A 202 7.50 3.67 -11.64
CA TYR A 202 8.06 3.10 -10.43
C TYR A 202 7.95 1.56 -10.47
N GLY A 203 9.04 0.86 -10.15
CA GLY A 203 9.06 -0.59 -10.02
C GLY A 203 9.02 -1.02 -8.55
N ASP A 204 7.93 -1.65 -8.11
CA ASP A 204 7.76 -2.06 -6.71
C ASP A 204 8.48 -3.37 -6.38
N TYR A 205 9.82 -3.34 -6.39
CA TYR A 205 10.64 -4.50 -6.08
C TYR A 205 10.39 -5.03 -4.67
N SER A 206 10.05 -4.16 -3.72
CA SER A 206 9.77 -4.56 -2.34
C SER A 206 8.57 -5.50 -2.27
N ASN A 207 7.43 -5.04 -2.80
CA ASN A 207 6.19 -5.81 -2.74
C ASN A 207 6.25 -7.07 -3.61
N ASN A 208 6.97 -7.05 -4.73
CA ASN A 208 7.20 -8.26 -5.53
C ASN A 208 7.90 -9.37 -4.72
N ILE A 209 8.94 -9.03 -3.95
CA ILE A 209 9.64 -10.03 -3.12
C ILE A 209 8.81 -10.44 -1.92
N LEU A 210 8.12 -9.50 -1.28
CA LEU A 210 7.21 -9.82 -0.17
C LEU A 210 6.04 -10.71 -0.63
N GLU A 211 5.58 -10.57 -1.87
CA GLU A 211 4.56 -11.43 -2.48
C GLU A 211 5.06 -12.88 -2.63
N ILE A 212 6.29 -13.07 -3.11
CA ILE A 212 6.92 -14.39 -3.15
C ILE A 212 7.00 -14.99 -1.74
N ILE A 213 7.44 -14.20 -0.75
CA ILE A 213 7.61 -14.63 0.65
C ILE A 213 6.28 -15.02 1.29
N ARG A 214 5.21 -14.28 1.02
CA ARG A 214 3.87 -14.52 1.58
C ARG A 214 3.18 -15.72 0.92
N HIS A 215 3.46 -15.99 -0.35
CA HIS A 215 2.77 -17.02 -1.15
C HIS A 215 3.73 -18.01 -1.83
N LEU A 216 4.78 -18.44 -1.12
CA LEU A 216 5.88 -19.28 -1.62
C LEU A 216 5.42 -20.46 -2.49
N VAL A 217 4.49 -21.27 -1.97
CA VAL A 217 4.07 -22.53 -2.59
C VAL A 217 3.35 -22.26 -3.92
N ILE A 218 2.55 -21.20 -3.97
CA ILE A 218 1.82 -20.79 -5.17
C ILE A 218 2.80 -20.37 -6.26
N HIS A 219 3.90 -19.71 -5.86
CA HIS A 219 4.91 -19.17 -6.77
C HIS A 219 6.07 -20.14 -7.07
N GLY A 220 5.99 -21.38 -6.58
CA GLY A 220 6.99 -22.44 -6.83
C GLY A 220 8.22 -22.41 -5.92
N PHE A 221 8.22 -21.61 -4.86
CA PHE A 221 9.28 -21.54 -3.86
C PHE A 221 8.96 -22.41 -2.63
N LYS A 222 9.98 -22.72 -1.82
CA LYS A 222 9.81 -23.52 -0.59
C LYS A 222 10.09 -22.71 0.67
N ARG A 223 9.45 -23.11 1.77
CA ARG A 223 9.58 -22.44 3.07
C ARG A 223 10.99 -22.59 3.64
N GLU A 224 11.61 -23.74 3.45
CA GLU A 224 12.95 -24.06 3.97
C GLU A 224 14.05 -23.27 3.26
N THR A 225 13.76 -22.73 2.07
CA THR A 225 14.71 -22.04 1.19
C THR A 225 14.42 -20.55 1.05
N MET A 226 13.40 -20.05 1.74
CA MET A 226 12.89 -18.68 1.62
C MET A 226 13.94 -17.62 2.02
N LEU A 227 14.58 -17.80 3.17
CA LEU A 227 15.55 -16.85 3.75
C LEU A 227 16.98 -17.42 3.78
N VAL A 228 17.23 -18.42 2.96
CA VAL A 228 18.53 -19.08 2.82
C VAL A 228 19.01 -18.86 1.40
N PRO A 229 20.27 -18.48 1.17
CA PRO A 229 20.80 -18.35 -0.18
C PRO A 229 21.12 -19.72 -0.78
N CYS A 230 20.99 -19.84 -2.10
CA CYS A 230 21.35 -21.05 -2.82
C CYS A 230 22.87 -21.30 -2.84
N PHE A 231 23.66 -20.24 -2.92
CA PHE A 231 25.11 -20.26 -2.94
C PHE A 231 25.67 -19.58 -1.70
N MET A 232 26.30 -20.37 -0.82
CA MET A 232 26.91 -19.87 0.42
C MET A 232 28.21 -20.61 0.71
N ASN A 233 29.29 -19.87 1.01
CA ASN A 233 30.58 -20.44 1.42
C ASN A 233 31.12 -21.53 0.47
N GLY A 234 30.92 -21.36 -0.85
CA GLY A 234 31.34 -22.32 -1.87
C GLY A 234 30.41 -23.51 -2.07
N ASN A 235 29.33 -23.63 -1.28
CA ASN A 235 28.33 -24.68 -1.44
C ASN A 235 27.17 -24.19 -2.30
N LEU A 236 26.83 -24.99 -3.31
CA LEU A 236 25.71 -24.74 -4.23
C LEU A 236 24.51 -25.62 -3.85
N CYS A 237 23.31 -25.02 -3.84
CA CYS A 237 22.08 -25.74 -3.60
C CYS A 237 21.72 -26.68 -4.77
N PRO A 238 20.95 -27.77 -4.52
CA PRO A 238 20.60 -28.73 -5.58
C PRO A 238 19.70 -28.16 -6.68
N ASP A 239 18.84 -27.19 -6.34
CA ASP A 239 17.87 -26.60 -7.25
C ASP A 239 17.69 -25.11 -6.95
N PRO A 240 18.32 -24.20 -7.72
CA PRO A 240 18.17 -22.75 -7.51
C PRO A 240 16.75 -22.23 -7.77
N SER A 241 15.87 -22.99 -8.45
CA SER A 241 14.54 -22.49 -8.81
C SER A 241 13.57 -22.39 -7.64
N ILE A 242 13.85 -23.09 -6.54
CA ILE A 242 13.05 -23.06 -5.31
C ILE A 242 13.57 -22.05 -4.27
N TYR A 243 14.67 -21.33 -4.56
CA TYR A 243 15.30 -20.33 -3.68
C TYR A 243 14.98 -18.92 -4.14
N ILE A 244 14.74 -18.00 -3.22
CA ILE A 244 14.58 -16.56 -3.55
C ILE A 244 15.95 -15.93 -3.79
N SER A 245 16.90 -16.18 -2.89
CA SER A 245 18.23 -15.58 -2.92
C SER A 245 19.26 -16.51 -3.56
N TRP A 246 20.02 -15.99 -4.53
CA TRP A 246 21.15 -16.67 -5.15
C TRP A 246 22.32 -16.74 -4.18
N ASP A 247 22.78 -15.58 -3.72
CA ASP A 247 23.74 -15.43 -2.63
C ASP A 247 23.10 -14.61 -1.51
N GLU A 248 23.88 -14.11 -0.56
CA GLU A 248 23.33 -13.38 0.58
C GLU A 248 22.61 -12.06 0.21
N LEU A 249 22.83 -11.50 -0.98
CA LEU A 249 22.31 -10.20 -1.41
C LEU A 249 21.48 -10.26 -2.70
N HIS A 250 21.84 -11.13 -3.64
CA HIS A 250 21.27 -11.19 -4.98
C HIS A 250 20.18 -12.25 -5.10
N LEU A 251 19.26 -12.07 -6.03
CA LEU A 251 18.16 -13.00 -6.27
C LEU A 251 18.55 -14.14 -7.22
N THR A 252 17.85 -15.26 -7.14
CA THR A 252 17.96 -16.33 -8.15
C THR A 252 17.31 -15.90 -9.47
N GLU A 253 17.60 -16.63 -10.55
CA GLU A 253 16.91 -16.41 -11.82
C GLU A 253 15.37 -16.57 -11.68
N ALA A 254 14.91 -17.51 -10.85
CA ALA A 254 13.48 -17.74 -10.63
C ALA A 254 12.81 -16.51 -9.99
N ALA A 255 13.43 -15.94 -8.96
CA ALA A 255 12.95 -14.71 -8.33
C ALA A 255 13.05 -13.50 -9.28
N TYR A 256 14.16 -13.33 -10.02
CA TYR A 256 14.26 -12.28 -11.03
C TYR A 256 13.22 -12.42 -12.15
N LYS A 257 12.89 -13.65 -12.56
CA LYS A 257 11.83 -13.91 -13.54
C LYS A 257 10.46 -13.47 -13.00
N PHE A 258 10.17 -13.74 -11.73
CA PHE A 258 8.94 -13.30 -11.08
C PHE A 258 8.85 -11.77 -11.09
N VAL A 259 9.88 -11.08 -10.59
CA VAL A 259 9.94 -9.60 -10.56
C VAL A 259 9.78 -9.01 -11.96
N ALA A 260 10.48 -9.55 -12.95
CA ALA A 260 10.40 -9.07 -14.33
C ALA A 260 9.03 -9.33 -14.97
N HIS A 261 8.38 -10.47 -14.69
CA HIS A 261 7.06 -10.77 -15.21
C HIS A 261 6.00 -9.80 -14.67
N HIS A 262 6.03 -9.55 -13.36
CA HIS A 262 5.08 -8.64 -12.70
C HIS A 262 5.32 -7.19 -13.12
N PHE A 263 6.57 -6.82 -13.41
CA PHE A 263 6.88 -5.53 -14.03
C PHE A 263 6.30 -5.39 -15.45
N LEU A 264 6.26 -6.46 -16.24
CA LEU A 264 5.79 -6.39 -17.63
C LEU A 264 4.27 -6.55 -17.79
N HIS A 265 3.59 -7.17 -16.81
CA HIS A 265 2.22 -7.66 -17.00
C HIS A 265 1.23 -7.30 -15.88
N ASP A 266 1.65 -6.73 -14.75
CA ASP A 266 0.85 -6.66 -13.52
C ASP A 266 0.80 -5.22 -12.93
N PRO A 267 -0.10 -4.88 -11.98
CA PRO A 267 -0.36 -3.51 -11.53
C PRO A 267 0.72 -2.95 -10.59
N PHE A 268 1.85 -3.65 -10.42
CA PHE A 268 3.00 -3.23 -9.62
C PHE A 268 3.90 -2.20 -10.34
N VAL A 269 3.48 -1.73 -11.51
CA VAL A 269 4.08 -0.63 -12.25
C VAL A 269 3.16 0.60 -12.17
N GLU A 270 3.56 1.57 -11.35
CA GLU A 270 2.83 2.83 -11.21
C GLU A 270 3.32 3.83 -12.27
N SER A 271 2.40 4.34 -13.10
CA SER A 271 2.71 5.39 -14.06
C SER A 271 2.43 6.78 -13.48
N SER A 272 3.32 7.74 -13.75
CA SER A 272 3.09 9.16 -13.45
C SER A 272 2.00 9.80 -14.34
N SER A 273 1.44 9.06 -15.30
CA SER A 273 0.42 9.48 -16.26
C SER A 273 -0.84 8.62 -16.14
N ILE A 274 -1.82 9.04 -15.33
CA ILE A 274 -3.04 8.25 -15.08
C ILE A 274 -4.20 8.73 -15.97
N SER A 275 -4.73 7.80 -16.78
CA SER A 275 -6.06 7.86 -17.38
C SER A 275 -7.09 7.27 -16.40
N LEU A 276 -8.20 7.98 -16.17
CA LEU A 276 -9.23 7.74 -15.16
C LEU A 276 -10.20 6.56 -15.48
N SER A 277 -9.72 5.45 -16.05
CA SER A 277 -10.60 4.39 -16.55
C SER A 277 -10.19 2.94 -16.25
N SER A 278 -9.31 2.67 -15.28
CA SER A 278 -8.98 1.29 -14.86
C SER A 278 -9.48 0.93 -13.45
N PRO A 279 -10.05 -0.28 -13.25
CA PRO A 279 -10.61 -0.73 -11.99
C PRO A 279 -9.54 -1.45 -11.16
N THR A 280 -8.66 -0.70 -10.52
CA THR A 280 -7.95 -1.17 -9.34
C THR A 280 -8.20 -0.14 -8.24
N MET A 281 -8.16 -0.52 -6.97
CA MET A 281 -8.35 0.41 -5.83
C MET A 281 -7.20 1.43 -5.68
N ILE A 282 -6.13 1.24 -6.46
CA ILE A 282 -4.86 1.97 -6.42
C ILE A 282 -4.97 3.44 -6.92
N PRO A 283 -5.69 3.78 -8.01
CA PRO A 283 -5.81 5.16 -8.50
C PRO A 283 -6.55 6.09 -7.52
N VAL A 284 -7.40 5.55 -6.64
CA VAL A 284 -8.14 6.30 -5.62
C VAL A 284 -7.21 6.70 -4.46
N LEU A 285 -6.22 5.86 -4.10
CA LEU A 285 -5.18 6.18 -3.11
C LEU A 285 -4.27 7.34 -3.57
N PHE A 286 -3.96 7.42 -4.87
CA PHE A 286 -3.08 8.45 -5.44
C PHE A 286 -3.72 9.84 -5.56
N LEU A 287 -5.05 9.93 -5.69
CA LEU A 287 -5.79 11.21 -5.69
C LEU A 287 -5.74 11.91 -4.32
N LEU A 288 -5.60 11.16 -3.22
CA LEU A 288 -5.62 11.67 -1.85
C LEU A 288 -4.32 12.37 -1.41
N CYS A 289 -3.16 11.91 -1.88
CA CYS A 289 -1.88 12.58 -1.64
C CYS A 289 -1.75 13.91 -2.43
N ALA A 290 -2.43 14.03 -3.58
CA ALA A 290 -2.28 15.18 -4.47
C ALA A 290 -3.07 16.43 -4.00
N HIS A 291 -4.21 16.27 -3.34
CA HIS A 291 -5.08 17.38 -2.90
C HIS A 291 -4.62 18.06 -1.59
N SER A 292 -3.90 17.34 -0.75
CA SER A 292 -3.37 17.88 0.52
C SER A 292 -2.12 18.76 0.31
N ALA A 293 -1.38 18.58 -0.79
CA ALA A 293 -0.22 19.39 -1.15
C ALA A 293 -0.59 20.76 -1.75
N THR A 294 -1.69 20.87 -2.50
CA THR A 294 -2.13 22.14 -3.11
C THR A 294 -2.75 23.11 -2.10
N ALA A 295 -3.38 22.60 -1.04
CA ALA A 295 -3.95 23.43 0.03
C ALA A 295 -2.88 24.09 0.93
N ALA A 296 -1.69 23.50 1.05
CA ALA A 296 -0.59 24.03 1.86
C ALA A 296 0.22 25.15 1.18
N ALA A 297 0.14 25.27 -0.15
CA ALA A 297 0.90 26.25 -0.93
C ALA A 297 0.32 27.68 -0.88
N ASN A 298 -0.91 27.85 -0.39
CA ASN A 298 -1.65 29.13 -0.45
C ASN A 298 -1.67 29.93 0.87
N SER A 299 -0.90 29.56 1.90
CA SER A 299 -0.84 30.31 3.16
C SER A 299 0.61 30.65 3.56
N GLY A 300 1.25 31.52 2.76
CA GLY A 300 2.53 32.13 3.09
C GLY A 300 2.38 33.41 3.91
N GLY A 301 3.04 33.46 5.07
CA GLY A 301 3.31 34.68 5.86
C GLY A 301 4.30 34.38 6.98
N GLY A 302 5.51 34.95 6.90
CA GLY A 302 6.71 34.46 7.60
C GLY A 302 6.94 34.88 9.06
N GLY A 303 8.09 34.45 9.60
CA GLY A 303 8.72 35.02 10.81
C GLY A 303 9.16 34.02 11.90
N HIS A 304 10.45 33.70 11.89
CA HIS A 304 11.36 33.43 13.04
C HIS A 304 11.12 32.31 14.08
N LEU A 305 12.16 31.45 14.14
CA LEU A 305 12.71 30.60 15.22
C LEU A 305 12.04 30.59 16.61
N ALA A 306 11.63 29.40 17.03
CA ALA A 306 11.74 28.96 18.42
C ALA A 306 12.01 27.44 18.46
N THR A 307 13.12 27.09 19.09
CA THR A 307 13.59 25.74 19.40
C THR A 307 12.64 25.04 20.37
N GLY A 308 12.18 23.85 19.99
CA GLY A 308 11.46 22.92 20.85
C GLY A 308 11.55 21.53 20.26
N ALA A 309 12.18 20.61 20.99
CA ALA A 309 12.31 19.22 20.63
C ALA A 309 10.92 18.61 20.40
N GLY A 310 10.62 18.24 19.16
CA GLY A 310 9.40 17.56 18.75
C GLY A 310 9.75 16.66 17.58
N GLY A 311 9.35 15.38 17.67
CA GLY A 311 9.66 14.34 16.70
C GLY A 311 9.41 14.80 15.27
N ASP A 312 10.45 14.71 14.44
CA ASP A 312 10.42 15.15 13.07
C ASP A 312 9.59 14.16 12.23
N ASP A 313 8.47 14.68 11.71
CA ASP A 313 7.46 14.03 10.89
C ASP A 313 8.10 13.51 9.57
N GLY A 314 8.59 12.28 9.56
CA GLY A 314 9.23 11.65 8.40
C GLY A 314 8.29 10.82 7.51
N PHE A 315 7.95 11.35 6.33
CA PHE A 315 7.70 10.61 5.07
C PHE A 315 6.43 9.72 4.88
N SER A 316 5.28 10.05 5.46
CA SER A 316 3.96 9.62 4.91
C SER A 316 3.10 10.83 4.50
N CYS A 317 2.26 10.70 3.45
CA CYS A 317 1.26 11.73 3.10
C CYS A 317 0.28 11.97 4.27
N PHE A 318 0.03 10.93 5.06
CA PHE A 318 -0.81 10.97 6.25
C PHE A 318 -0.01 10.48 7.44
N THR A 319 -0.03 11.23 8.54
CA THR A 319 0.69 10.80 9.75
C THR A 319 -0.07 9.73 10.53
N ARG A 320 -1.38 9.60 10.27
CA ARG A 320 -2.32 8.76 11.02
C ARG A 320 -3.47 8.30 10.13
N MET A 321 -4.06 7.16 10.49
CA MET A 321 -5.33 6.68 9.94
C MET A 321 -6.34 6.40 11.05
N PHE A 322 -7.54 6.96 10.94
CA PHE A 322 -8.65 6.66 11.84
C PHE A 322 -9.74 5.94 11.09
N SER A 323 -10.25 4.85 11.64
CA SER A 323 -11.23 4.01 10.94
C SER A 323 -12.45 3.70 11.80
N PHE A 324 -13.62 3.74 11.18
CA PHE A 324 -14.93 3.42 11.75
C PHE A 324 -15.56 2.32 10.90
N GLY A 325 -16.47 1.54 11.46
CA GLY A 325 -17.15 0.52 10.68
C GLY A 325 -17.64 -0.67 11.49
N ASP A 326 -17.70 -1.81 10.81
CA ASP A 326 -18.18 -3.06 11.38
C ASP A 326 -17.15 -4.20 11.20
N SER A 327 -17.61 -5.45 11.10
CA SER A 327 -16.77 -6.63 10.89
C SER A 327 -15.85 -6.57 9.68
N ILE A 328 -16.22 -5.85 8.61
CA ILE A 328 -15.39 -5.75 7.39
C ILE A 328 -14.12 -4.92 7.64
N THR A 329 -14.13 -4.11 8.71
CA THR A 329 -13.05 -3.20 9.07
C THR A 329 -12.49 -3.44 10.48
N ASP A 330 -13.12 -4.29 11.30
CA ASP A 330 -12.72 -4.56 12.69
C ASP A 330 -11.39 -5.32 12.79
N THR A 331 -10.39 -4.65 13.37
CA THR A 331 -9.02 -5.16 13.52
C THR A 331 -8.75 -5.84 14.88
N GLY A 332 -9.79 -6.05 15.69
CA GLY A 332 -9.71 -6.81 16.94
C GLY A 332 -10.53 -6.28 18.12
N ASN A 333 -11.38 -5.26 17.94
CA ASN A 333 -12.28 -4.79 19.01
C ASN A 333 -13.26 -5.91 19.41
N SER A 334 -13.81 -6.64 18.43
CA SER A 334 -14.67 -7.81 18.72
C SER A 334 -13.96 -8.88 19.55
N ALA A 335 -12.64 -9.04 19.42
CA ALA A 335 -11.88 -9.99 20.22
C ALA A 335 -11.81 -9.61 21.70
N THR A 336 -11.69 -8.32 21.99
CA THR A 336 -11.76 -7.81 23.36
C THR A 336 -13.16 -8.00 23.95
N ILE A 337 -14.21 -7.78 23.15
CA ILE A 337 -15.61 -7.90 23.60
C ILE A 337 -16.00 -9.37 23.81
N SER A 338 -15.58 -10.26 22.92
CA SER A 338 -15.97 -11.68 22.92
C SER A 338 -14.78 -12.59 22.69
N PRO A 339 -13.92 -12.79 23.71
CA PRO A 339 -12.70 -13.59 23.59
C PRO A 339 -12.93 -15.03 23.09
N ASN A 340 -14.09 -15.60 23.43
CA ASN A 340 -14.43 -17.00 23.13
C ASN A 340 -15.12 -17.23 21.77
N ALA A 341 -15.37 -16.17 20.99
CA ALA A 341 -16.07 -16.25 19.71
C ALA A 341 -15.26 -17.01 18.64
N SER A 342 -15.94 -17.43 17.58
CA SER A 342 -15.34 -18.21 16.48
C SER A 342 -14.22 -17.46 15.74
N PHE A 343 -14.35 -16.14 15.57
CA PHE A 343 -13.33 -15.28 14.93
C PHE A 343 -12.01 -15.17 15.71
N ASN A 344 -11.95 -15.71 16.94
CA ASN A 344 -10.74 -15.84 17.75
C ASN A 344 -10.15 -17.26 17.71
N ARG A 345 -10.57 -18.09 16.75
CA ARG A 345 -10.07 -19.45 16.56
C ARG A 345 -9.65 -19.63 15.11
N LEU A 346 -8.74 -20.57 14.85
CA LEU A 346 -8.44 -20.96 13.47
C LEU A 346 -9.74 -21.43 12.78
N PRO A 347 -9.94 -21.13 11.48
CA PRO A 347 -8.96 -20.63 10.51
C PRO A 347 -8.75 -19.10 10.46
N TYR A 348 -9.38 -18.31 11.33
CA TYR A 348 -9.22 -16.86 11.30
C TYR A 348 -7.74 -16.45 11.56
N GLY A 349 -7.22 -15.55 10.73
CA GLY A 349 -5.83 -15.08 10.75
C GLY A 349 -4.76 -16.09 10.31
N GLU A 350 -5.11 -17.26 9.77
CA GLU A 350 -4.15 -18.28 9.33
C GLU A 350 -3.21 -17.86 8.18
N THR A 351 -3.65 -17.06 7.22
CA THR A 351 -2.88 -16.78 5.99
C THR A 351 -1.79 -15.74 6.19
N PHE A 352 -2.07 -14.65 6.91
CA PHE A 352 -1.09 -13.58 7.14
C PHE A 352 -0.53 -13.55 8.56
N PHE A 353 -1.38 -13.68 9.58
CA PHE A 353 -0.96 -13.52 10.97
C PHE A 353 -0.46 -14.83 11.61
N GLY A 354 -0.74 -15.97 10.98
CA GLY A 354 -0.48 -17.32 11.50
C GLY A 354 -1.26 -17.65 12.78
N ARG A 355 -2.19 -16.79 13.18
CA ARG A 355 -2.99 -16.90 14.41
C ARG A 355 -4.23 -16.01 14.34
N PRO A 356 -5.29 -16.32 15.10
CA PRO A 356 -6.44 -15.44 15.22
C PRO A 356 -6.08 -14.08 15.83
N THR A 357 -6.57 -13.01 15.22
CA THR A 357 -6.37 -11.63 15.71
C THR A 357 -7.68 -10.90 16.03
N GLY A 358 -8.82 -11.56 15.85
CA GLY A 358 -10.14 -10.95 15.98
C GLY A 358 -10.72 -10.36 14.70
N ARG A 359 -9.98 -10.41 13.59
CA ARG A 359 -10.46 -10.01 12.26
C ARG A 359 -11.43 -11.05 11.72
N TYR A 360 -12.46 -10.61 11.00
CA TYR A 360 -13.40 -11.47 10.29
C TYR A 360 -12.83 -11.95 8.94
N SER A 361 -11.59 -12.43 8.96
CA SER A 361 -10.87 -12.97 7.80
C SER A 361 -9.85 -13.99 8.28
N ASP A 362 -9.49 -14.90 7.38
CA ASP A 362 -8.30 -15.75 7.43
C ASP A 362 -6.98 -14.93 7.46
N GLY A 363 -7.02 -13.61 7.23
CA GLY A 363 -5.84 -12.76 7.25
C GLY A 363 -6.16 -11.29 7.46
N ARG A 364 -5.65 -10.45 6.56
CA ARG A 364 -5.74 -8.98 6.59
C ARG A 364 -7.09 -8.50 6.03
N LEU A 365 -7.60 -7.40 6.58
CA LEU A 365 -8.78 -6.69 6.07
C LEU A 365 -8.36 -5.58 5.10
N ILE A 366 -9.32 -5.02 4.35
CA ILE A 366 -9.05 -3.91 3.40
C ILE A 366 -8.31 -2.75 4.10
N VAL A 367 -8.67 -2.42 5.35
CA VAL A 367 -8.02 -1.36 6.12
C VAL A 367 -6.56 -1.66 6.46
N ASP A 368 -6.16 -2.93 6.58
CA ASP A 368 -4.77 -3.32 6.80
C ASP A 368 -3.93 -3.12 5.54
N PHE A 369 -4.51 -3.38 4.36
CA PHE A 369 -3.87 -3.06 3.08
C PHE A 369 -3.78 -1.54 2.86
N LEU A 370 -4.77 -0.76 3.32
CA LEU A 370 -4.67 0.71 3.30
C LEU A 370 -3.57 1.24 4.22
N ALA A 371 -3.21 0.50 5.28
CA ALA A 371 -2.10 0.88 6.15
C ALA A 371 -0.74 0.83 5.42
N GLU A 372 -0.62 0.08 4.32
CA GLU A 372 0.58 0.06 3.47
C GLU A 372 0.92 1.42 2.83
N LEU A 373 0.09 2.45 3.05
CA LEU A 373 0.41 3.89 2.85
C LEU A 373 1.52 4.44 3.78
N GLY A 374 2.40 3.58 4.31
CA GLY A 374 3.44 3.94 5.27
C GLY A 374 2.92 4.17 6.70
N LEU A 375 1.82 3.53 7.07
CA LEU A 375 1.24 3.53 8.42
C LEU A 375 1.30 2.12 9.04
N PRO A 376 1.48 1.99 10.36
CA PRO A 376 1.35 0.68 11.00
C PRO A 376 -0.11 0.19 10.95
N PHE A 377 -0.31 -1.12 11.17
CA PHE A 377 -1.65 -1.66 11.37
C PHE A 377 -2.35 -0.93 12.51
N LEU A 378 -3.64 -0.64 12.31
CA LEU A 378 -4.39 0.15 13.26
C LEU A 378 -4.56 -0.58 14.59
N THR A 379 -4.30 0.13 15.67
CA THR A 379 -4.62 -0.29 17.02
C THR A 379 -6.15 -0.33 17.19
N PRO A 380 -6.76 -1.48 17.53
CA PRO A 380 -8.18 -1.52 17.89
C PRO A 380 -8.39 -0.75 19.20
N PHE A 381 -9.35 0.17 19.20
CA PHE A 381 -9.61 1.11 20.29
C PHE A 381 -9.72 0.44 21.67
N LEU A 382 -10.50 -0.64 21.77
CA LEU A 382 -10.75 -1.31 23.05
C LEU A 382 -9.50 -1.95 23.64
N ARG A 383 -8.58 -2.44 22.80
CA ARG A 383 -7.31 -3.00 23.25
C ARG A 383 -6.33 -1.91 23.68
N GLY A 384 -6.24 -0.81 22.93
CA GLY A 384 -5.39 0.33 23.30
C GLY A 384 -5.91 1.11 24.52
N ARG A 385 -7.20 1.02 24.81
CA ARG A 385 -7.80 1.65 26.00
C ARG A 385 -7.34 0.99 27.31
N GLU A 386 -6.98 -0.29 27.30
CA GLU A 386 -6.51 -0.99 28.49
C GLU A 386 -5.12 -0.50 28.96
N THR A 387 -4.31 0.05 28.05
CA THR A 387 -2.96 0.55 28.31
C THR A 387 -2.87 2.07 28.52
N VAL A 388 -3.96 2.82 28.26
CA VAL A 388 -4.21 4.25 28.58
C VAL A 388 -3.18 5.26 28.01
N ALA A 389 -2.15 4.83 27.30
CA ALA A 389 -1.15 5.73 26.77
C ALA A 389 -1.63 6.35 25.45
N ALA A 390 -1.66 7.68 25.35
CA ALA A 390 -1.85 8.40 24.08
C ALA A 390 -0.89 7.93 22.98
N GLU A 391 0.24 7.34 23.39
CA GLU A 391 1.25 6.72 22.54
C GLU A 391 0.71 5.57 21.66
N ASP A 392 -0.25 4.78 22.17
CA ASP A 392 -0.81 3.62 21.43
C ASP A 392 -1.65 4.04 20.22
N PHE A 393 -2.10 5.30 20.21
CA PHE A 393 -2.90 5.91 19.15
C PHE A 393 -2.12 6.96 18.33
N ARG A 394 -0.79 7.06 18.52
CA ARG A 394 0.04 8.07 17.84
C ARG A 394 0.00 7.98 16.32
N HIS A 395 -0.30 6.80 15.77
CA HIS A 395 -0.45 6.52 14.34
C HIS A 395 -1.91 6.32 13.90
N GLY A 396 -2.86 6.58 14.80
CA GLY A 396 -4.29 6.41 14.55
C GLY A 396 -4.89 5.22 15.31
N ALA A 397 -6.17 4.96 15.04
CA ALA A 397 -6.96 3.99 15.78
C ALA A 397 -8.10 3.43 14.93
N ASN A 398 -8.52 2.21 15.24
CA ASN A 398 -9.69 1.59 14.64
C ASN A 398 -10.82 1.42 15.67
N PHE A 399 -11.96 2.03 15.37
CA PHE A 399 -13.16 2.05 16.20
C PHE A 399 -14.23 1.05 15.71
N ALA A 400 -14.00 0.38 14.58
CA ALA A 400 -14.94 -0.58 14.00
C ALA A 400 -15.17 -1.78 14.92
N VAL A 401 -16.40 -2.26 14.98
CA VAL A 401 -16.78 -3.43 15.78
C VAL A 401 -17.69 -4.37 14.98
N GLY A 402 -17.37 -5.67 14.96
CA GLY A 402 -18.21 -6.69 14.34
C GLY A 402 -19.69 -6.59 14.71
N GLY A 403 -20.56 -6.57 13.69
CA GLY A 403 -22.01 -6.43 13.85
C GLY A 403 -22.51 -5.01 14.14
N ALA A 404 -21.63 -4.01 14.24
CA ALA A 404 -22.03 -2.62 14.50
C ALA A 404 -22.96 -2.08 13.41
N THR A 405 -23.88 -1.21 13.85
CA THR A 405 -24.89 -0.54 13.02
C THR A 405 -24.63 0.96 12.97
N ALA A 406 -25.09 1.64 11.92
CA ALA A 406 -25.08 3.10 11.86
C ALA A 406 -26.08 3.68 12.88
N LEU A 407 -27.26 3.08 12.99
CA LEU A 407 -28.29 3.43 13.96
C LEU A 407 -27.96 2.85 15.35
N ARG A 408 -28.48 3.49 16.39
CA ARG A 408 -28.31 3.04 17.78
C ARG A 408 -29.11 1.76 18.05
N ARG A 409 -28.66 0.95 19.01
CA ARG A 409 -29.29 -0.34 19.34
C ARG A 409 -30.76 -0.19 19.73
N GLU A 410 -31.10 0.85 20.48
CA GLU A 410 -32.48 1.08 20.95
C GLU A 410 -33.45 1.40 19.79
N PHE A 411 -32.95 1.88 18.65
CA PHE A 411 -33.81 2.07 17.47
C PHE A 411 -34.36 0.73 16.96
N PHE A 412 -33.56 -0.34 17.04
CA PHE A 412 -34.00 -1.68 16.65
C PHE A 412 -34.91 -2.32 17.70
N GLU A 413 -34.77 -1.92 18.96
CA GLU A 413 -35.69 -2.29 20.05
C GLU A 413 -37.08 -1.68 19.79
N GLU A 414 -37.13 -0.40 19.41
CA GLU A 414 -38.36 0.30 19.01
C GLU A 414 -39.03 -0.34 17.78
N MET A 415 -38.24 -0.95 16.89
CA MET A 415 -38.74 -1.75 15.76
C MET A 415 -39.22 -3.16 16.16
N GLY A 416 -39.06 -3.56 17.43
CA GLY A 416 -39.45 -4.88 17.91
C GLY A 416 -38.50 -6.01 17.49
N LEU A 417 -37.23 -5.71 17.20
CA LEU A 417 -36.24 -6.74 16.86
C LEU A 417 -35.64 -7.40 18.11
N ASP A 418 -35.28 -8.67 17.98
CA ASP A 418 -34.37 -9.34 18.91
C ASP A 418 -32.99 -8.66 18.84
N LEU A 419 -32.52 -8.19 19.98
CA LEU A 419 -31.27 -7.46 20.12
C LEU A 419 -30.06 -8.37 20.38
N THR A 420 -30.24 -9.70 20.44
CA THR A 420 -29.18 -10.65 20.80
C THR A 420 -27.93 -10.48 19.95
N ASN A 421 -28.09 -10.24 18.64
CA ASN A 421 -26.98 -10.09 17.70
C ASN A 421 -26.70 -8.63 17.30
N ILE A 422 -27.26 -7.66 18.04
CA ILE A 422 -27.07 -6.23 17.79
C ILE A 422 -26.20 -5.64 18.90
N PRO A 423 -24.90 -5.42 18.65
CA PRO A 423 -24.01 -4.90 19.67
C PRO A 423 -24.28 -3.40 19.97
N PRO A 424 -24.05 -2.91 21.19
CA PRO A 424 -24.27 -1.51 21.57
C PRO A 424 -23.13 -0.58 21.13
N TYR A 425 -22.51 -0.83 19.96
CA TYR A 425 -21.33 -0.11 19.46
C TYR A 425 -21.63 0.56 18.11
N SER A 426 -22.74 1.29 18.07
CA SER A 426 -23.19 1.99 16.87
C SER A 426 -22.19 3.05 16.41
N LEU A 427 -22.36 3.57 15.18
CA LEU A 427 -21.51 4.62 14.63
C LEU A 427 -21.38 5.84 15.57
N ASP A 428 -22.47 6.25 16.23
CA ASP A 428 -22.43 7.34 17.21
C ASP A 428 -21.46 7.03 18.37
N VAL A 429 -21.45 5.80 18.88
CA VAL A 429 -20.53 5.35 19.94
C VAL A 429 -19.08 5.37 19.45
N GLN A 430 -18.84 4.90 18.23
CA GLN A 430 -17.50 4.91 17.63
C GLN A 430 -16.96 6.34 17.42
N VAL A 431 -17.83 7.29 17.06
CA VAL A 431 -17.47 8.72 16.96
C VAL A 431 -17.11 9.31 18.33
N GLU A 432 -17.80 8.93 19.40
CA GLU A 432 -17.44 9.36 20.76
C GLU A 432 -16.10 8.78 21.23
N TRP A 433 -15.82 7.50 20.92
CA TRP A 433 -14.51 6.90 21.15
C TRP A 433 -13.40 7.67 20.44
N PHE A 434 -13.65 8.03 19.18
CA PHE A 434 -12.73 8.84 18.41
C PHE A 434 -12.47 10.22 19.02
N LYS A 435 -13.51 10.93 19.47
CA LYS A 435 -13.34 12.21 20.16
C LYS A 435 -12.46 12.05 21.41
N SER A 436 -12.67 10.99 22.19
CA SER A 436 -11.83 10.69 23.35
C SER A 436 -10.36 10.49 22.97
N VAL A 437 -10.09 9.74 21.88
CA VAL A 437 -8.72 9.54 21.39
C VAL A 437 -8.11 10.86 20.92
N LEU A 438 -8.84 11.66 20.15
CA LEU A 438 -8.37 12.95 19.67
C LEU A 438 -8.02 13.91 20.82
N HIS A 439 -8.82 13.92 21.89
CA HIS A 439 -8.54 14.68 23.11
C HIS A 439 -7.32 14.16 23.88
N SER A 440 -7.09 12.85 23.88
CA SER A 440 -5.89 12.27 24.51
C SER A 440 -4.59 12.59 23.74
N LEU A 441 -4.68 12.74 22.41
CA LEU A 441 -3.53 13.02 21.54
C LEU A 441 -3.11 14.49 21.59
N ALA A 442 -4.03 15.42 21.87
CA ALA A 442 -3.73 16.84 21.94
C ALA A 442 -4.73 17.62 22.81
N SER A 443 -4.20 18.48 23.68
CA SER A 443 -5.00 19.32 24.59
C SER A 443 -5.47 20.62 23.93
N ALA A 444 -4.73 21.18 22.98
CA ALA A 444 -5.08 22.41 22.28
C ALA A 444 -5.86 22.18 20.98
N ASP A 445 -6.86 23.03 20.69
CA ASP A 445 -7.67 22.95 19.45
C ASP A 445 -6.83 23.04 18.18
N LYS A 446 -5.80 23.90 18.18
CA LYS A 446 -4.91 24.09 17.03
C LYS A 446 -4.15 22.80 16.69
N GLU A 447 -3.72 22.07 17.71
CA GLU A 447 -3.00 20.80 17.56
C GLU A 447 -3.94 19.69 17.10
N ARG A 448 -5.15 19.60 17.68
CA ARG A 448 -6.18 18.67 17.21
C ARG A 448 -6.50 18.90 15.73
N LYS A 449 -6.72 20.14 15.30
CA LYS A 449 -6.96 20.46 13.88
C LYS A 449 -5.79 20.08 12.98
N LYS A 450 -4.53 20.19 13.45
CA LYS A 450 -3.35 19.74 12.71
C LYS A 450 -3.28 18.21 12.60
N ILE A 451 -3.64 17.49 13.66
CA ILE A 451 -3.79 16.02 13.62
C ILE A 451 -4.84 15.67 12.57
N MET A 452 -6.02 16.29 12.65
CA MET A 452 -7.14 16.02 11.74
C MET A 452 -6.78 16.28 10.27
N SER A 453 -6.10 17.39 9.96
CA SER A 453 -5.76 17.73 8.59
C SER A 453 -4.66 16.86 7.97
N LYS A 454 -3.82 16.23 8.80
CA LYS A 454 -2.75 15.29 8.40
C LYS A 454 -3.17 13.81 8.54
N SER A 455 -4.45 13.53 8.77
CA SER A 455 -4.96 12.16 8.95
C SER A 455 -5.89 11.76 7.81
N ILE A 456 -5.93 10.46 7.52
CA ILE A 456 -6.92 9.85 6.64
C ILE A 456 -8.01 9.18 7.48
N PHE A 457 -9.28 9.39 7.09
CA PHE A 457 -10.44 8.84 7.79
C PHE A 457 -11.14 7.82 6.91
N ILE A 458 -11.29 6.60 7.40
CA ILE A 458 -12.03 5.53 6.73
C ILE A 458 -13.38 5.38 7.42
N MET A 459 -14.44 5.87 6.77
CA MET A 459 -15.81 5.55 7.14
C MET A 459 -16.14 4.22 6.48
N GLY A 460 -15.77 3.09 7.10
CA GLY A 460 -15.92 1.74 6.54
C GLY A 460 -17.35 1.40 6.11
N GLU A 461 -17.60 0.18 5.64
CA GLU A 461 -18.95 -0.24 5.18
C GLU A 461 -19.93 -0.35 6.36
N ILE A 462 -20.30 0.78 6.95
CA ILE A 462 -21.22 0.89 8.06
C ILE A 462 -22.62 1.15 7.51
N GLY A 463 -23.61 0.46 8.05
CA GLY A 463 -24.98 0.51 7.54
C GLY A 463 -25.47 -0.81 6.95
N GLY A 464 -24.58 -1.71 6.54
CA GLY A 464 -24.95 -3.05 6.08
C GLY A 464 -25.71 -3.83 7.15
N ASN A 465 -25.22 -3.80 8.40
CA ASN A 465 -25.88 -4.48 9.52
C ASN A 465 -27.26 -3.90 9.86
N ASP A 466 -27.51 -2.61 9.61
CA ASP A 466 -28.83 -2.01 9.80
C ASP A 466 -29.90 -2.67 8.92
N TYR A 467 -29.50 -3.26 7.79
CA TYR A 467 -30.38 -4.06 6.93
C TYR A 467 -30.30 -5.56 7.26
N ASN A 468 -29.10 -6.09 7.53
CA ASN A 468 -28.91 -7.51 7.82
C ASN A 468 -29.77 -7.96 9.01
N GLN A 469 -29.82 -7.17 10.08
CA GLN A 469 -30.56 -7.51 11.30
C GLN A 469 -32.05 -7.74 11.05
N PRO A 470 -32.80 -6.80 10.44
CA PRO A 470 -34.20 -7.06 10.09
C PRO A 470 -34.36 -8.10 8.96
N PHE A 471 -33.40 -8.25 8.02
CA PHE A 471 -33.45 -9.34 7.03
C PHE A 471 -33.41 -10.72 7.69
N PHE A 472 -32.50 -10.93 8.66
CA PHE A 472 -32.35 -12.20 9.38
C PHE A 472 -33.53 -12.51 10.29
N GLN A 473 -34.32 -11.50 10.66
CA GLN A 473 -35.53 -11.64 11.45
C GLN A 473 -36.82 -11.63 10.59
N ASN A 474 -36.69 -11.80 9.27
CA ASN A 474 -37.80 -11.86 8.30
C ASN A 474 -38.73 -10.63 8.31
N GLN A 475 -38.21 -9.44 8.60
CA GLN A 475 -39.00 -8.22 8.53
C GLN A 475 -39.35 -7.84 7.07
N SER A 476 -40.39 -7.02 6.91
CA SER A 476 -40.88 -6.59 5.61
C SER A 476 -39.86 -5.74 4.86
N PHE A 477 -39.41 -6.22 3.70
CA PHE A 477 -38.49 -5.46 2.86
C PHE A 477 -39.04 -4.07 2.48
N ILE A 478 -40.32 -3.99 2.12
CA ILE A 478 -40.94 -2.76 1.63
C ILE A 478 -41.28 -1.79 2.76
N ASN A 479 -41.82 -2.30 3.87
CA ASN A 479 -42.36 -1.45 4.93
C ASN A 479 -41.35 -1.13 6.03
N GLU A 480 -40.33 -1.97 6.22
CA GLU A 480 -39.43 -1.86 7.36
C GLU A 480 -37.98 -1.67 6.91
N ILE A 481 -37.45 -2.52 6.03
CA ILE A 481 -36.02 -2.52 5.68
C ILE A 481 -35.65 -1.39 4.70
N LYS A 482 -36.33 -1.30 3.55
CA LYS A 482 -36.04 -0.27 2.54
C LYS A 482 -36.17 1.16 3.09
N PRO A 483 -37.16 1.48 3.97
CA PRO A 483 -37.24 2.77 4.64
C PRO A 483 -36.08 3.11 5.61
N LEU A 484 -35.23 2.15 5.98
CA LEU A 484 -34.05 2.44 6.80
C LEU A 484 -32.96 3.18 6.03
N VAL A 485 -32.87 3.02 4.71
CA VAL A 485 -31.81 3.63 3.89
C VAL A 485 -31.63 5.13 4.17
N PRO A 486 -32.65 6.00 4.09
CA PRO A 486 -32.47 7.42 4.41
C PRO A 486 -32.01 7.68 5.85
N LYS A 487 -32.44 6.86 6.83
CA LYS A 487 -32.03 6.99 8.24
C LYS A 487 -30.55 6.64 8.43
N VAL A 488 -30.12 5.53 7.83
CA VAL A 488 -28.72 5.07 7.82
C VAL A 488 -27.83 6.11 7.15
N ILE A 489 -28.19 6.56 5.94
CA ILE A 489 -27.43 7.58 5.21
C ILE A 489 -27.33 8.89 6.01
N SER A 490 -28.40 9.30 6.70
CA SER A 490 -28.36 10.48 7.57
C SER A 490 -27.40 10.32 8.75
N LYS A 491 -27.25 9.11 9.32
CA LYS A 491 -26.29 8.87 10.39
C LYS A 491 -24.84 8.94 9.90
N ILE A 492 -24.57 8.35 8.75
CA ILE A 492 -23.25 8.45 8.09
C ILE A 492 -22.92 9.91 7.75
N GLU A 493 -23.89 10.67 7.22
CA GLU A 493 -23.75 12.10 6.93
C GLU A 493 -23.36 12.90 8.18
N ASN A 494 -24.01 12.64 9.31
CA ASN A 494 -23.73 13.33 10.56
C ASN A 494 -22.32 13.01 11.08
N ALA A 495 -21.89 11.74 11.02
CA ALA A 495 -20.54 11.36 11.41
C ALA A 495 -19.48 12.06 10.54
N ILE A 496 -19.69 12.09 9.22
CA ILE A 496 -18.79 12.79 8.28
C ILE A 496 -18.73 14.30 8.60
N LYS A 497 -19.87 14.94 8.87
CA LYS A 497 -19.90 16.37 9.26
C LYS A 497 -19.13 16.62 10.54
N VAL A 498 -19.28 15.77 11.56
CA VAL A 498 -18.49 15.86 12.80
C VAL A 498 -16.99 15.79 12.50
N LEU A 499 -16.53 14.87 11.64
CA LEU A 499 -15.13 14.77 11.25
C LEU A 499 -14.64 16.04 10.54
N ILE A 500 -15.45 16.59 9.64
CA ILE A 500 -15.17 17.85 8.93
C ILE A 500 -15.04 19.02 9.91
N ASP A 501 -16.00 19.17 10.83
CA ASP A 501 -16.03 20.24 11.83
C ASP A 501 -14.80 20.19 12.76
N LEU A 502 -14.33 18.97 13.06
CA LEU A 502 -13.11 18.75 13.83
C LEU A 502 -11.82 19.03 13.02
N GLY A 503 -11.91 19.09 11.69
CA GLY A 503 -10.82 19.50 10.80
C GLY A 503 -10.32 18.44 9.82
N ALA A 504 -11.05 17.33 9.64
CA ALA A 504 -10.67 16.29 8.68
C ALA A 504 -10.66 16.85 7.26
N LYS A 505 -9.58 16.55 6.52
CA LYS A 505 -9.43 16.98 5.12
C LYS A 505 -9.54 15.83 4.12
N THR A 506 -9.46 14.59 4.58
CA THR A 506 -9.50 13.40 3.72
C THR A 506 -10.36 12.31 4.32
N ILE A 507 -11.49 12.01 3.68
CA ILE A 507 -12.45 11.02 4.15
C ILE A 507 -12.76 10.04 3.02
N ILE A 508 -12.58 8.76 3.28
CA ILE A 508 -12.96 7.65 2.39
C ILE A 508 -14.29 7.08 2.87
N VAL A 509 -15.22 6.90 1.92
CA VAL A 509 -16.58 6.40 2.15
C VAL A 509 -16.88 5.28 1.14
N PRO A 510 -16.59 4.01 1.46
CA PRO A 510 -17.07 2.87 0.70
C PRO A 510 -18.60 2.79 0.60
N GLY A 511 -19.06 2.33 -0.56
CA GLY A 511 -20.42 1.82 -0.73
C GLY A 511 -20.57 0.39 -0.21
N ASN A 512 -21.81 -0.05 -0.12
CA ASN A 512 -22.17 -1.42 0.21
C ASN A 512 -21.83 -2.38 -0.95
N PHE A 513 -21.44 -3.61 -0.60
CA PHE A 513 -21.12 -4.71 -1.51
C PHE A 513 -22.34 -5.17 -2.33
N PRO A 514 -22.16 -5.97 -3.40
CA PRO A 514 -23.26 -6.60 -4.11
C PRO A 514 -23.81 -7.76 -3.26
N ILE A 515 -24.65 -7.44 -2.27
CA ILE A 515 -25.08 -8.42 -1.25
C ILE A 515 -25.88 -9.59 -1.84
N GLY A 516 -26.46 -9.44 -3.04
CA GLY A 516 -27.09 -10.54 -3.76
C GLY A 516 -26.13 -11.63 -4.22
N CYS A 517 -24.82 -11.34 -4.26
CA CYS A 517 -23.77 -12.31 -4.55
C CYS A 517 -23.15 -12.92 -3.29
N VAL A 518 -23.52 -12.44 -2.09
CA VAL A 518 -22.92 -12.90 -0.84
C VAL A 518 -23.49 -14.28 -0.46
N PRO A 519 -22.64 -15.30 -0.20
CA PRO A 519 -23.10 -16.66 0.11
C PRO A 519 -24.12 -16.74 1.25
N GLY A 520 -23.99 -15.89 2.28
CA GLY A 520 -24.96 -15.82 3.37
C GLY A 520 -26.39 -15.49 2.89
N TYR A 521 -26.53 -14.52 1.99
CA TYR A 521 -27.83 -14.18 1.40
C TYR A 521 -28.33 -15.29 0.45
N LEU A 522 -27.44 -15.88 -0.35
CA LEU A 522 -27.78 -17.01 -1.23
C LEU A 522 -28.30 -18.22 -0.44
N GLY A 523 -27.77 -18.49 0.74
CA GLY A 523 -28.19 -19.57 1.63
C GLY A 523 -29.51 -19.30 2.38
N ILE A 524 -29.89 -18.04 2.60
CA ILE A 524 -31.14 -17.67 3.29
C ILE A 524 -32.36 -17.70 2.36
N PHE A 525 -32.17 -17.33 1.08
CA PHE A 525 -33.26 -17.19 0.11
C PHE A 525 -33.47 -18.33 -0.93
N PRO A 526 -32.84 -19.52 -0.86
CA PRO A 526 -32.86 -20.47 -1.98
C PRO A 526 -34.25 -21.06 -2.25
N ASN A 527 -35.09 -21.20 -1.22
CA ASN A 527 -36.45 -21.75 -1.33
C ASN A 527 -37.53 -20.67 -1.56
N LYS A 528 -37.13 -19.40 -1.73
CA LYS A 528 -38.06 -18.25 -1.86
C LYS A 528 -38.01 -17.57 -3.23
N LEU A 529 -37.12 -18.01 -4.13
CA LEU A 529 -36.82 -17.31 -5.38
C LEU A 529 -36.93 -18.24 -6.59
N SER A 530 -37.38 -17.68 -7.71
CA SER A 530 -37.41 -18.35 -9.00
C SER A 530 -36.07 -18.20 -9.73
N PRO A 531 -35.75 -19.05 -10.74
CA PRO A 531 -34.55 -18.87 -11.56
C PRO A 531 -34.44 -17.48 -12.21
N LYS A 532 -35.57 -16.77 -12.40
CA LYS A 532 -35.60 -15.43 -12.97
C LYS A 532 -35.13 -14.35 -12.00
N ASP A 533 -35.00 -14.64 -10.71
CA ASP A 533 -34.56 -13.68 -9.69
C ASP A 533 -33.03 -13.61 -9.58
N TYR A 534 -32.34 -14.56 -10.21
CA TYR A 534 -30.89 -14.60 -10.31
C TYR A 534 -30.41 -13.96 -11.63
N ASP A 535 -29.19 -13.43 -11.63
CA ASP A 535 -28.47 -13.08 -12.86
C ASP A 535 -27.68 -14.28 -13.40
N VAL A 536 -26.98 -14.07 -14.51
CA VAL A 536 -26.20 -15.13 -15.19
C VAL A 536 -25.01 -15.64 -14.36
N PHE A 537 -24.65 -14.93 -13.28
CA PHE A 537 -23.56 -15.30 -12.37
C PHE A 537 -24.09 -15.92 -11.07
N GLY A 538 -25.40 -16.14 -10.95
CA GLY A 538 -26.02 -16.73 -9.76
C GLY A 538 -26.26 -15.76 -8.62
N CYS A 539 -26.18 -14.44 -8.85
CA CYS A 539 -26.47 -13.43 -7.82
C CYS A 539 -27.95 -13.05 -7.81
N ILE A 540 -28.52 -12.81 -6.62
CA ILE A 540 -29.91 -12.35 -6.44
C ILE A 540 -30.04 -10.88 -6.88
N LYS A 541 -30.83 -10.64 -7.93
CA LYS A 541 -30.93 -9.32 -8.58
C LYS A 541 -31.51 -8.23 -7.69
N TRP A 542 -32.62 -8.49 -7.01
CA TRP A 542 -33.32 -7.46 -6.23
C TRP A 542 -32.50 -6.99 -5.00
N LEU A 543 -31.68 -7.89 -4.42
CA LEU A 543 -30.72 -7.55 -3.37
C LEU A 543 -29.58 -6.69 -3.93
N ASN A 544 -29.06 -7.04 -5.11
CA ASN A 544 -28.06 -6.23 -5.80
C ASN A 544 -28.61 -4.84 -6.19
N ASP A 545 -29.88 -4.75 -6.59
CA ASP A 545 -30.54 -3.47 -6.85
C ASP A 545 -30.78 -2.66 -5.56
N PHE A 546 -30.99 -3.33 -4.43
CA PHE A 546 -31.04 -2.68 -3.12
C PHE A 546 -29.68 -2.10 -2.71
N SER A 547 -28.57 -2.83 -2.89
CA SER A 547 -27.22 -2.29 -2.69
C SER A 547 -26.96 -1.06 -3.57
N LYS A 548 -27.34 -1.11 -4.86
CA LYS A 548 -27.26 0.07 -5.75
C LYS A 548 -28.09 1.24 -5.23
N TYR A 549 -29.30 0.99 -4.73
CA TYR A 549 -30.16 2.04 -4.17
C TYR A 549 -29.50 2.73 -2.97
N HIS A 550 -28.93 1.96 -2.04
CA HIS A 550 -28.12 2.48 -0.94
C HIS A 550 -26.93 3.31 -1.46
N ASN A 551 -26.13 2.75 -2.35
CA ASN A 551 -24.93 3.41 -2.89
C ASN A 551 -25.25 4.70 -3.65
N HIS A 552 -26.38 4.76 -4.37
CA HIS A 552 -26.86 6.01 -4.96
C HIS A 552 -27.29 7.03 -3.91
N ALA A 553 -27.93 6.62 -2.83
CA ALA A 553 -28.26 7.52 -1.73
C ALA A 553 -27.01 8.08 -1.03
N LEU A 554 -25.99 7.23 -0.81
CA LEU A 554 -24.70 7.62 -0.25
C LEU A 554 -23.97 8.62 -1.14
N LYS A 555 -23.82 8.34 -2.44
CA LYS A 555 -23.23 9.28 -3.40
C LYS A 555 -23.99 10.61 -3.41
N ARG A 556 -25.33 10.60 -3.47
CA ARG A 556 -26.13 11.85 -3.42
C ARG A 556 -25.93 12.62 -2.13
N MET A 557 -25.78 11.94 -1.00
CA MET A 557 -25.46 12.59 0.28
C MET A 557 -24.11 13.30 0.20
N MET A 558 -23.08 12.64 -0.33
CA MET A 558 -21.74 13.24 -0.47
C MET A 558 -21.75 14.49 -1.35
N HIS A 559 -22.56 14.52 -2.42
CA HIS A 559 -22.72 15.73 -3.27
C HIS A 559 -23.46 16.88 -2.57
N ARG A 560 -24.22 16.60 -1.50
CA ARG A 560 -24.93 17.62 -0.72
C ARG A 560 -24.09 18.23 0.40
N ILE A 561 -22.99 17.57 0.79
CA ILE A 561 -22.05 18.16 1.75
C ILE A 561 -21.43 19.40 1.06
N PRO A 562 -21.47 20.58 1.71
CA PRO A 562 -20.96 21.82 1.11
C PRO A 562 -19.54 21.66 0.57
N HIS A 563 -19.31 22.14 -0.65
CA HIS A 563 -18.01 22.00 -1.30
C HIS A 563 -17.00 22.98 -0.68
N ASP A 564 -16.09 22.44 0.13
CA ASP A 564 -14.85 23.11 0.54
C ASP A 564 -13.71 22.52 -0.32
N PRO A 565 -13.03 23.32 -1.15
CA PRO A 565 -11.97 22.84 -2.03
C PRO A 565 -10.76 22.26 -1.27
N THR A 566 -10.68 22.48 0.04
CA THR A 566 -9.64 21.91 0.90
C THR A 566 -10.01 20.54 1.47
N ILE A 567 -11.26 20.09 1.31
CA ILE A 567 -11.76 18.80 1.82
C ILE A 567 -12.00 17.86 0.66
N THR A 568 -11.41 16.67 0.76
CA THR A 568 -11.60 15.58 -0.19
C THR A 568 -12.40 14.46 0.47
N ILE A 569 -13.60 14.19 -0.07
CA ILE A 569 -14.43 13.04 0.32
C ILE A 569 -14.49 12.10 -0.88
N LEU A 570 -13.92 10.90 -0.75
CA LEU A 570 -13.86 9.92 -1.83
C LEU A 570 -14.87 8.80 -1.60
N TYR A 571 -15.70 8.56 -2.62
CA TYR A 571 -16.53 7.38 -2.69
C TYR A 571 -15.69 6.20 -3.19
N VAL A 572 -15.77 5.06 -2.52
CA VAL A 572 -15.10 3.83 -2.95
C VAL A 572 -16.15 2.81 -3.41
N ASP A 573 -16.01 2.33 -4.64
CA ASP A 573 -17.00 1.48 -5.28
C ASP A 573 -16.76 -0.01 -5.01
N TYR A 574 -16.95 -0.42 -3.75
CA TYR A 574 -16.90 -1.84 -3.35
C TYR A 574 -17.87 -2.70 -4.16
N TYR A 575 -19.03 -2.14 -4.54
CA TYR A 575 -20.03 -2.84 -5.33
C TYR A 575 -19.47 -3.35 -6.66
N ASN A 576 -18.96 -2.44 -7.49
CA ASN A 576 -18.45 -2.82 -8.81
C ASN A 576 -17.12 -3.57 -8.71
N THR A 577 -16.28 -3.26 -7.72
CA THR A 577 -15.02 -3.98 -7.49
C THR A 577 -15.26 -5.45 -7.19
N ALA A 578 -16.20 -5.76 -6.29
CA ALA A 578 -16.53 -7.15 -5.97
C ALA A 578 -17.25 -7.87 -7.13
N LEU A 579 -18.10 -7.16 -7.89
CA LEU A 579 -18.72 -7.74 -9.09
C LEU A 579 -17.69 -8.09 -10.16
N GLU A 580 -16.65 -7.28 -10.34
CA GLU A 580 -15.60 -7.58 -11.31
C GLU A 580 -14.91 -8.90 -10.98
N ILE A 581 -14.54 -9.09 -9.72
CA ILE A 581 -13.97 -10.36 -9.21
C ILE A 581 -14.95 -11.51 -9.42
N THR A 582 -16.23 -11.30 -9.13
CA THR A 582 -17.27 -12.33 -9.27
C THR A 582 -17.50 -12.74 -10.74
N ARG A 583 -17.42 -11.79 -11.67
CA ARG A 583 -17.70 -12.00 -13.10
C ARG A 583 -16.51 -12.50 -13.88
N HIS A 584 -15.30 -12.16 -13.44
CA HIS A 584 -14.06 -12.51 -14.11
C HIS A 584 -13.06 -13.21 -13.17
N PRO A 585 -13.45 -14.32 -12.51
CA PRO A 585 -12.59 -14.99 -11.54
C PRO A 585 -11.28 -15.47 -12.16
N ALA A 586 -11.28 -15.92 -13.41
CA ALA A 586 -10.05 -16.39 -14.09
C ALA A 586 -9.02 -15.27 -14.36
N ILE A 587 -9.43 -14.00 -14.36
CA ILE A 587 -8.51 -12.85 -14.48
C ILE A 587 -7.85 -12.56 -13.13
N HIS A 588 -8.60 -12.76 -12.04
CA HIS A 588 -8.17 -12.43 -10.68
C HIS A 588 -7.64 -13.64 -9.89
N ASP A 589 -7.77 -14.84 -10.44
CA ASP A 589 -7.18 -16.10 -10.00
C ASP A 589 -6.71 -16.90 -11.24
N PRO A 590 -5.53 -16.56 -11.80
CA PRO A 590 -5.04 -17.17 -13.04
C PRO A 590 -4.61 -18.64 -12.88
N VAL A 591 -4.68 -19.24 -11.69
CA VAL A 591 -4.19 -20.61 -11.43
C VAL A 591 -5.26 -21.54 -10.81
N GLY A 592 -6.36 -21.02 -10.25
CA GLY A 592 -7.42 -21.79 -9.57
C GLY A 592 -8.71 -22.01 -10.38
N GLY A 593 -8.61 -22.54 -11.61
CA GLY A 593 -9.75 -22.75 -12.52
C GLY A 593 -10.82 -23.79 -12.14
N GLU A 594 -11.00 -24.19 -10.87
CA GLU A 594 -12.03 -25.17 -10.49
C GLU A 594 -12.89 -24.86 -9.25
N ALA A 595 -12.66 -23.76 -8.52
CA ALA A 595 -13.32 -23.59 -7.22
C ALA A 595 -14.59 -22.73 -7.18
N VAL A 596 -14.95 -21.98 -8.23
CA VAL A 596 -16.06 -21.01 -8.13
C VAL A 596 -17.12 -21.27 -9.19
N VAL A 597 -18.35 -21.53 -8.72
CA VAL A 597 -19.61 -21.75 -9.45
C VAL A 597 -19.85 -23.16 -10.02
N ARG A 598 -19.88 -24.20 -9.17
CA ARG A 598 -20.91 -25.26 -9.26
C ARG A 598 -21.15 -25.91 -7.90
N ARG A 599 -22.27 -25.56 -7.27
CA ARG A 599 -23.20 -26.50 -6.64
C ARG A 599 -24.56 -25.84 -6.46
#